data_AF-A0AA38HR61-F1
#
_entry.id   AF-A0AA38HR61-F1
#
_cell.length_a   1.000
_cell.length_b   1.000
_cell.length_c   1.000
_cell.angle_alpha   90.00
_cell.angle_beta   90.00
_cell.angle_gamma   90.00
#
_symmetry.space_group_name_H-M   'P 1'
#
loop_
_entity.id
_entity.type
_entity.pdbx_description
1 polymer ?
#
loop_
_entity_poly.entity_id
_entity_poly.type
_entity_poly.pdbx_seq_one_letter_code
_entity_poly.pdbx_strand_id
1 'polypeptide(L)'
;MSDEVIFSLFYLILSFCIVYPPVEFVSAGFTIPSLFSRVLGSEDENFVSYHIKRTIVTLGVYSILPLGYIIALFASELFENVSTLIVSGSLFWKIFFTTSLALPVLALYQIRNWMIDDFKYHPIAINLGKFCNNNNRDWKSVASDINAEFRRIDKICVRTNSLIKVIATENWILKVTPFTVLTAHQSDASLVVQKADTHQISLQTTSETQYLSIEVKSGRQNVDSFVIRINASDFKDLEDRIARDITIPANVKFHKTVMEQFV
;
A
#
# COMPACT_ATOMS: atom_id res chain seq x y z
N MET A 1 -13.20 2.64 -34.75
CA MET A 1 -13.16 3.43 -33.49
C MET A 1 -12.42 4.73 -33.82
N SER A 2 -12.84 5.88 -33.31
CA SER A 2 -12.08 7.12 -33.50
C SER A 2 -10.74 7.03 -32.76
N ASP A 3 -9.70 7.65 -33.31
CA ASP A 3 -8.34 7.63 -32.75
C ASP A 3 -8.31 8.17 -31.30
N GLU A 4 -9.20 9.12 -30.99
CA GLU A 4 -9.46 9.64 -29.65
C GLU A 4 -9.83 8.55 -28.63
N VAL A 5 -10.72 7.64 -29.00
CA VAL A 5 -11.19 6.59 -28.10
C VAL A 5 -10.08 5.58 -27.86
N ILE A 6 -9.29 5.25 -28.89
CA ILE A 6 -8.15 4.34 -28.77
C ILE A 6 -7.09 4.95 -27.85
N PHE A 7 -6.74 6.21 -28.06
CA PHE A 7 -5.79 6.94 -27.22
C PHE A 7 -6.25 7.00 -25.76
N SER A 8 -7.52 7.36 -25.54
CA SER A 8 -8.12 7.44 -24.21
C SER A 8 -8.07 6.10 -23.48
N LEU A 9 -8.40 5.02 -24.18
CA LEU A 9 -8.40 3.66 -23.63
C LEU A 9 -6.98 3.20 -23.29
N PHE A 10 -6.00 3.49 -24.16
CA PHE A 10 -4.60 3.20 -23.89
C PHE A 10 -4.09 3.96 -22.65
N TYR A 11 -4.38 5.26 -22.55
CA TYR A 11 -3.96 6.07 -21.41
C TYR A 11 -4.60 5.60 -20.10
N LEU A 12 -5.88 5.19 -20.15
CA LEU A 12 -6.59 4.64 -18.99
C LEU A 12 -5.94 3.35 -18.52
N ILE A 13 -5.64 2.42 -19.43
CA ILE A 13 -4.94 1.17 -19.10
C ILE A 13 -3.57 1.48 -18.50
N LEU A 14 -2.79 2.37 -19.11
CA LEU A 14 -1.48 2.77 -18.59
C LEU A 14 -1.58 3.36 -17.18
N SER A 15 -2.56 4.24 -16.94
CA SER A 15 -2.82 4.84 -15.62
C SER A 15 -3.20 3.78 -14.60
N PHE A 16 -4.03 2.81 -14.98
CA PHE A 16 -4.38 1.69 -14.12
C PHE A 16 -3.15 0.84 -13.78
N CYS A 17 -2.26 0.58 -14.74
CA CYS A 17 -1.00 -0.11 -14.51
C CYS A 17 -0.01 0.69 -13.62
N ILE A 18 -0.08 2.03 -13.59
CA ILE A 18 0.72 2.83 -12.66
C ILE A 18 0.13 2.75 -11.23
N VAL A 19 -1.20 2.83 -11.11
CA VAL A 19 -1.90 2.82 -9.82
C VAL A 19 -1.92 1.44 -9.17
N TYR A 20 -2.08 0.41 -9.99
CA TYR A 20 -2.14 -0.99 -9.62
C TYR A 20 -1.24 -1.79 -10.57
N PRO A 21 0.08 -1.83 -10.31
CA PRO A 21 1.02 -2.44 -11.22
C PRO A 21 0.78 -3.95 -11.31
N PRO A 22 0.58 -4.50 -12.52
CA PRO A 22 0.51 -5.93 -12.72
C PRO A 22 1.90 -6.56 -12.52
N VAL A 23 1.96 -7.89 -12.42
CA VAL A 23 3.20 -8.61 -12.08
C VAL A 23 4.32 -8.35 -13.09
N GLU A 24 3.98 -8.11 -14.35
CA GLU A 24 4.90 -7.79 -15.44
C GLU A 24 5.56 -6.42 -15.21
N PHE A 25 4.79 -5.42 -14.77
CA PHE A 25 5.29 -4.09 -14.45
C PHE A 25 6.18 -4.13 -13.21
N VAL A 26 5.79 -4.90 -12.20
CA VAL A 26 6.62 -5.14 -11.01
C VAL A 26 7.94 -5.80 -11.38
N SER A 27 7.90 -6.81 -12.26
CA SER A 27 9.09 -7.55 -12.70
C SER A 27 10.01 -6.72 -13.60
N ALA A 28 9.44 -5.85 -14.44
CA ALA A 28 10.19 -4.89 -15.26
C ALA A 28 10.75 -3.70 -14.46
N GLY A 29 10.42 -3.60 -13.16
CA GLY A 29 10.83 -2.47 -12.32
C GLY A 29 10.08 -1.18 -12.63
N PHE A 30 8.95 -1.22 -13.35
CA PHE A 30 8.09 -0.07 -13.61
C PHE A 30 7.11 0.15 -12.45
N THR A 31 7.67 0.46 -11.29
CA THR A 31 6.91 0.77 -10.07
C THR A 31 7.37 2.10 -9.49
N ILE A 32 6.47 2.81 -8.78
CA ILE A 32 6.82 4.08 -8.13
C ILE A 32 8.07 3.95 -7.25
N PRO A 33 8.22 2.89 -6.41
CA PRO A 33 9.43 2.70 -5.62
C PRO A 33 10.72 2.59 -6.44
N SER A 34 10.66 1.92 -7.59
CA SER A 34 11.82 1.71 -8.46
C SER A 34 12.20 2.98 -9.21
N LEU A 35 11.20 3.67 -9.80
CA LEU A 35 11.40 4.92 -10.55
C LEU A 35 11.95 6.05 -9.68
N PHE A 36 11.55 6.09 -8.41
CA PHE A 36 11.99 7.10 -7.45
C PHE A 36 12.98 6.56 -6.41
N SER A 37 13.66 5.46 -6.71
CA SER A 37 14.60 4.78 -5.80
C SER A 37 15.65 5.72 -5.22
N ARG A 38 16.20 6.63 -6.03
CA ARG A 38 17.19 7.64 -5.59
C ARG A 38 16.63 8.62 -4.54
N VAL A 39 15.34 8.96 -4.63
CA VAL A 39 14.67 9.89 -3.69
C VAL A 39 14.27 9.15 -2.41
N LEU A 40 13.77 7.94 -2.57
CA LEU A 40 13.25 7.11 -1.48
C LEU A 40 14.38 6.58 -0.59
N GLY A 41 15.51 6.19 -1.18
CA GLY A 41 16.60 5.51 -0.48
C GLY A 41 16.28 4.02 -0.26
N SER A 42 16.92 3.43 0.74
CA SER A 42 16.74 2.02 1.09
C SER A 42 15.64 1.82 2.15
N GLU A 43 14.73 0.88 1.89
CA GLU A 43 13.72 0.42 2.87
C GLU A 43 14.41 -0.19 4.10
N ASP A 44 15.54 -0.88 3.91
CA ASP A 44 16.28 -1.57 4.98
C ASP A 44 17.04 -0.61 5.90
N GLU A 45 17.45 0.56 5.41
CA GLU A 45 18.13 1.55 6.24
C GLU A 45 17.15 2.28 7.16
N ASN A 46 16.09 2.87 6.61
CA ASN A 46 15.13 3.68 7.37
C ASN A 46 13.71 3.43 6.89
N PHE A 47 13.14 2.31 7.34
CA PHE A 47 11.80 1.84 6.99
C PHE A 47 10.72 2.93 7.09
N VAL A 48 10.61 3.61 8.23
CA VAL A 48 9.54 4.59 8.45
C VAL A 48 9.71 5.82 7.54
N SER A 49 10.92 6.35 7.43
CA SER A 49 11.20 7.52 6.57
C SER A 49 10.98 7.16 5.09
N TYR A 50 11.43 5.98 4.67
CA TYR A 50 11.21 5.45 3.33
C TYR A 50 9.72 5.42 2.99
N HIS A 51 8.87 4.91 3.88
CA HIS A 51 7.43 4.85 3.64
C HIS A 51 6.72 6.21 3.69
N ILE A 52 7.18 7.16 4.52
CA ILE A 52 6.69 8.55 4.48
C ILE A 52 7.01 9.19 3.11
N LYS A 53 8.26 9.08 2.66
CA LYS A 53 8.67 9.59 1.33
C LYS A 53 7.89 8.90 0.21
N ARG A 54 7.65 7.59 0.34
CA ARG A 54 6.86 6.83 -0.64
C ARG A 54 5.42 7.33 -0.71
N THR A 55 4.77 7.61 0.41
CA THR A 55 3.42 8.20 0.42
C THR A 55 3.39 9.54 -0.29
N ILE A 56 4.38 10.41 -0.02
CA ILE A 56 4.49 11.74 -0.66
C ILE A 56 4.65 11.62 -2.17
N VAL A 57 5.59 10.78 -2.63
CA VAL A 57 5.82 10.55 -4.07
C VAL A 57 4.59 9.94 -4.72
N THR A 58 3.97 8.93 -4.10
CA THR A 58 2.79 8.26 -4.64
C THR A 58 1.61 9.22 -4.78
N LEU A 59 1.35 10.05 -3.76
CA LEU A 59 0.31 11.08 -3.83
C LEU A 59 0.58 12.07 -4.96
N GLY A 60 1.84 12.52 -5.11
CA GLY A 60 2.25 13.39 -6.21
C GLY A 60 2.00 12.76 -7.58
N VAL A 61 2.51 11.54 -7.81
CA VAL A 61 2.35 10.82 -9.08
C VAL A 61 0.87 10.64 -9.42
N TYR A 62 0.06 10.16 -8.47
CA TYR A 62 -1.37 9.90 -8.74
C TYR A 62 -2.14 11.20 -8.99
N SER A 63 -1.79 12.29 -8.31
CA SER A 63 -2.44 13.58 -8.52
C SER A 63 -2.21 14.17 -9.91
N ILE A 64 -1.09 13.82 -10.56
CA ILE A 64 -0.70 14.35 -11.87
C ILE A 64 -1.26 13.49 -13.01
N LEU A 65 -1.68 12.23 -12.79
CA LEU A 65 -2.19 11.36 -13.86
C LEU A 65 -3.33 11.99 -14.70
N PRO A 66 -4.37 12.64 -14.11
CA PRO A 66 -5.40 13.29 -14.91
C PRO A 66 -4.86 14.45 -15.74
N LEU A 67 -3.87 15.19 -15.21
CA LEU A 67 -3.26 16.32 -15.92
C LEU A 67 -2.36 15.84 -17.05
N GLY A 68 -1.64 14.73 -16.81
CA GLY A 68 -0.85 14.04 -17.82
C GLY A 68 -1.71 13.60 -19.00
N TYR A 69 -2.96 13.16 -18.77
CA TYR A 69 -3.89 12.82 -19.85
C TYR A 69 -4.19 14.03 -20.74
N ILE A 70 -4.50 15.17 -20.14
CA ILE A 70 -4.80 16.42 -20.86
C ILE A 70 -3.58 16.87 -21.67
N ILE A 71 -2.40 16.85 -21.06
CA ILE A 71 -1.14 17.20 -21.73
C ILE A 71 -0.89 16.24 -22.91
N ALA A 72 -1.10 14.95 -22.72
CA ALA A 72 -0.85 13.94 -23.73
C ALA A 72 -1.85 14.03 -24.91
N LEU A 73 -3.11 14.42 -24.66
CA LEU A 73 -4.10 14.71 -25.71
C LEU A 73 -3.65 15.87 -26.60
N PHE A 74 -3.15 16.95 -25.99
CA PHE A 74 -2.62 18.10 -26.74
C PHE A 74 -1.34 17.76 -27.50
N ALA A 75 -0.43 17.00 -26.87
CA ALA A 75 0.82 16.58 -27.49
C ALA A 75 0.60 15.63 -28.69
N SER A 76 -0.53 14.94 -28.73
CA SER A 76 -0.89 14.01 -29.81
C SER A 76 -1.73 14.68 -30.91
N GLU A 77 -1.92 16.01 -30.85
CA GLU A 77 -2.68 16.83 -31.81
C GLU A 77 -4.15 16.44 -31.99
N LEU A 78 -4.72 15.60 -31.10
CA LEU A 78 -6.14 15.24 -31.14
C LEU A 78 -7.05 16.40 -30.70
N PHE A 79 -6.51 17.39 -29.98
CA PHE A 79 -7.18 18.64 -29.67
C PHE A 79 -6.32 19.81 -30.12
N GLU A 80 -6.87 20.71 -30.94
CA GLU A 80 -6.11 21.82 -31.53
C GLU A 80 -5.66 22.87 -30.51
N ASN A 81 -6.46 23.16 -29.47
CA ASN A 81 -6.16 24.23 -28.51
C ASN A 81 -6.81 24.02 -27.14
N VAL A 82 -6.16 24.51 -26.08
CA VAL A 82 -6.71 24.50 -24.71
C VAL A 82 -8.03 25.29 -24.60
N SER A 83 -8.17 26.33 -25.41
CA SER A 83 -9.39 27.13 -25.50
C SER A 83 -10.61 26.31 -25.92
N THR A 84 -10.43 25.22 -26.68
CA THR A 84 -11.55 24.36 -27.08
C THR A 84 -12.13 23.59 -25.89
N LEU A 85 -11.30 23.15 -24.94
CA LEU A 85 -11.77 22.48 -23.73
C LEU A 85 -12.46 23.46 -22.75
N ILE A 86 -11.93 24.67 -22.63
CA ILE A 86 -12.39 25.65 -21.64
C ILE A 86 -13.62 26.43 -22.13
N VAL A 87 -13.62 26.89 -23.38
CA VAL A 87 -14.64 27.79 -23.92
C VAL A 87 -15.77 27.01 -24.57
N SER A 88 -15.45 26.22 -25.61
CA SER A 88 -16.44 25.47 -26.41
C SER A 88 -16.71 24.05 -25.91
N GLY A 89 -15.95 23.56 -24.94
CA GLY A 89 -16.05 22.20 -24.42
C GLY A 89 -17.36 21.94 -23.71
N SER A 90 -17.77 20.66 -23.68
CA SER A 90 -18.91 20.23 -22.87
C SER A 90 -18.65 20.48 -21.38
N LEU A 91 -19.72 20.54 -20.58
CA LEU A 91 -19.60 20.71 -19.13
C LEU A 91 -18.68 19.64 -18.51
N PHE A 92 -18.71 18.42 -19.03
CA PHE A 92 -17.84 17.32 -18.62
C PHE A 92 -16.35 17.67 -18.78
N TRP A 93 -15.94 18.17 -19.95
CA TRP A 93 -14.54 18.57 -20.20
C TRP A 93 -14.09 19.72 -19.30
N LYS A 94 -14.97 20.68 -19.02
CA LYS A 94 -14.68 21.78 -18.10
C LYS A 94 -14.48 21.30 -16.66
N ILE A 95 -15.33 20.40 -16.18
CA ILE A 95 -15.19 19.79 -14.86
C ILE A 95 -13.90 18.97 -14.80
N PHE A 96 -13.66 18.13 -15.81
CA PHE A 96 -12.46 17.30 -15.86
C PHE A 96 -11.17 18.12 -15.84
N PHE A 97 -11.08 19.18 -16.65
CA PHE A 97 -9.93 20.08 -16.67
C PHE A 97 -9.71 20.78 -15.32
N THR A 98 -10.78 21.31 -14.73
CA THR A 98 -10.68 22.00 -13.42
C THR A 98 -10.29 21.05 -12.29
N THR A 99 -10.89 19.85 -12.22
CA THR A 99 -10.49 18.81 -11.26
C THR A 99 -9.05 18.35 -11.47
N SER A 100 -8.63 18.18 -12.72
CA SER A 100 -7.28 17.77 -13.08
C SER A 100 -6.21 18.77 -12.64
N LEU A 101 -6.53 20.07 -12.61
CA LEU A 101 -5.62 21.10 -12.09
C LEU A 101 -5.69 21.20 -10.57
N ALA A 102 -6.87 21.01 -9.98
CA ALA A 102 -7.07 21.08 -8.54
C ALA A 102 -6.36 19.94 -7.79
N LEU A 103 -6.33 18.72 -8.34
CA LEU A 103 -5.73 17.55 -7.68
C LEU A 103 -4.24 17.72 -7.34
N PRO A 104 -3.35 18.13 -8.26
CA PRO A 104 -1.95 18.43 -7.92
C PRO A 104 -1.80 19.55 -6.88
N VAL A 105 -2.64 20.60 -6.96
CA VAL A 105 -2.58 21.71 -5.99
C VAL A 105 -2.95 21.24 -4.59
N LEU A 106 -4.01 20.43 -4.46
CA LEU A 106 -4.42 19.82 -3.19
C LEU A 106 -3.36 18.84 -2.66
N ALA A 107 -2.76 18.04 -3.54
CA ALA A 107 -1.67 17.14 -3.17
C ALA A 107 -0.46 17.92 -2.63
N LEU A 108 -0.03 18.99 -3.32
CA LEU A 108 1.06 19.85 -2.86
C LEU A 108 0.74 20.54 -1.54
N TYR A 109 -0.50 21.01 -1.36
CA TYR A 109 -0.97 21.57 -0.09
C TYR A 109 -0.86 20.54 1.04
N GLN A 110 -1.33 19.31 0.81
CA GLN A 110 -1.27 18.22 1.79
C GLN A 110 0.18 17.83 2.12
N ILE A 111 1.05 17.71 1.11
CA ILE A 111 2.47 17.40 1.27
C ILE A 111 3.17 18.50 2.09
N ARG A 112 2.88 19.77 1.78
CA ARG A 112 3.40 20.91 2.53
C ARG A 112 2.94 20.87 3.99
N ASN A 113 1.67 20.59 4.23
CA ASN A 113 1.12 20.45 5.58
C ASN A 113 1.85 19.35 6.37
N TRP A 114 2.19 18.23 5.73
CA TRP A 114 2.99 17.20 6.38
C TRP A 114 4.43 17.63 6.66
N MET A 115 5.06 18.43 5.79
CA MET A 115 6.45 18.84 5.97
C MET A 115 6.67 19.91 7.05
N ILE A 116 5.69 20.78 7.32
CA ILE A 116 5.84 21.91 8.25
C ILE A 116 6.14 21.43 9.68
N ASP A 117 5.42 20.41 10.16
CA ASP A 117 5.53 19.90 11.54
C ASP A 117 6.31 18.58 11.61
N ASP A 118 7.35 18.46 10.79
CA ASP A 118 8.23 17.29 10.74
C ASP A 118 7.45 15.96 10.68
N PHE A 119 6.48 15.91 9.75
CA PHE A 119 5.61 14.75 9.49
C PHE A 119 4.70 14.33 10.64
N LYS A 120 4.53 15.12 11.70
CA LYS A 120 3.64 14.79 12.84
C LYS A 120 2.19 14.51 12.42
N TYR A 121 1.68 15.24 11.42
CA TYR A 121 0.34 15.07 10.88
C TYR A 121 0.26 14.02 9.74
N HIS A 122 1.37 13.34 9.45
CA HIS A 122 1.37 12.27 8.46
C HIS A 122 0.63 11.04 9.03
N PRO A 123 -0.19 10.32 8.24
CA PRO A 123 -0.93 9.16 8.72
C PRO A 123 -0.07 8.09 9.41
N ILE A 124 1.14 7.86 8.90
CA ILE A 124 2.12 6.93 9.52
C ILE A 124 2.54 7.44 10.90
N ALA A 125 2.89 8.73 11.03
CA ALA A 125 3.32 9.30 12.30
C ALA A 125 2.18 9.30 13.33
N ILE A 126 0.95 9.59 12.90
CA ILE A 126 -0.25 9.50 13.76
C ILE A 126 -0.45 8.06 14.25
N ASN A 127 -0.32 7.06 13.37
CA ASN A 127 -0.44 5.66 13.75
C ASN A 127 0.65 5.24 14.75
N LEU A 128 1.90 5.64 14.53
CA LEU A 128 3.00 5.37 15.46
C LEU A 128 2.83 6.11 16.79
N GLY A 129 2.27 7.33 16.76
CA GLY A 129 1.99 8.12 17.96
C GLY A 129 1.01 7.46 18.92
N LYS A 130 0.14 6.56 18.45
CA LYS A 130 -0.75 5.75 19.30
C LYS A 130 0.02 4.76 20.17
N PHE A 131 1.27 4.45 19.83
CA PHE A 131 2.12 3.52 20.56
C PHE A 131 3.11 4.20 21.52
N CYS A 132 3.21 5.53 21.50
CA CYS A 132 4.05 6.27 22.44
C CYS A 132 3.55 6.14 23.87
N ASN A 133 4.45 5.80 24.79
CA ASN A 133 4.15 5.85 26.22
C ASN A 133 4.01 7.31 26.68
N ASN A 134 3.13 7.56 27.65
CA ASN A 134 2.72 8.90 28.13
C ASN A 134 3.87 9.85 28.52
N ASN A 135 5.09 9.34 28.75
CA ASN A 135 6.23 10.14 29.19
C ASN A 135 7.04 10.78 28.05
N ASN A 136 6.87 10.35 26.80
CA ASN A 136 7.52 10.98 25.64
C ASN A 136 6.62 10.89 24.41
N ARG A 137 6.01 12.01 23.99
CA ARG A 137 5.03 12.09 22.88
C ARG A 137 5.66 12.05 21.48
N ASP A 138 6.89 11.56 21.36
CA ASP A 138 7.62 11.57 20.10
C ASP A 138 7.44 10.22 19.39
N TRP A 139 6.59 10.20 18.37
CA TRP A 139 6.40 9.07 17.45
C TRP A 139 7.72 8.58 16.81
N LYS A 140 8.75 9.43 16.82
CA LYS A 140 10.10 9.15 16.34
C LYS A 140 10.83 8.07 17.15
N SER A 141 10.57 7.94 18.45
CA SER A 141 11.19 6.88 19.25
C SER A 141 10.68 5.51 18.80
N VAL A 142 9.36 5.36 18.69
CA VAL A 142 8.70 4.18 18.14
C VAL A 142 9.17 3.91 16.70
N ALA A 143 9.34 4.96 15.89
CA ALA A 143 9.88 4.81 14.54
C ALA A 143 11.33 4.29 14.55
N SER A 144 12.16 4.73 15.49
CA SER A 144 13.54 4.25 15.66
C SER A 144 13.57 2.79 16.09
N ASP A 145 12.68 2.39 17.01
CA ASP A 145 12.57 1.01 17.47
C ASP A 145 12.16 0.08 16.31
N ILE A 146 11.14 0.48 15.54
CA ILE A 146 10.71 -0.26 14.34
C ILE A 146 11.84 -0.32 13.30
N ASN A 147 12.57 0.77 13.07
CA ASN A 147 13.70 0.76 12.13
C ASN A 147 14.81 -0.19 12.60
N ALA A 148 15.10 -0.23 13.91
CA ALA A 148 16.11 -1.13 14.48
C ALA A 148 15.69 -2.60 14.35
N GLU A 149 14.43 -2.92 14.61
CA GLU A 149 13.89 -4.27 14.42
C GLU A 149 13.81 -4.65 12.94
N PHE A 150 13.42 -3.73 12.06
CA PHE A 150 13.34 -3.99 10.62
C PHE A 150 14.70 -4.28 9.98
N ARG A 151 15.80 -3.80 10.56
CA ARG A 151 17.17 -4.11 10.09
C ARG A 151 17.60 -5.54 10.41
N ARG A 152 16.91 -6.23 11.33
CA ARG A 152 17.26 -7.59 11.70
C ARG A 152 16.90 -8.57 10.59
N ILE A 153 17.64 -9.67 10.51
CA ILE A 153 17.53 -10.68 9.44
C ILE A 153 16.28 -11.53 9.64
N ASP A 154 15.79 -11.66 10.87
CA ASP A 154 14.69 -12.51 11.29
C ASP A 154 13.29 -11.90 11.05
N LYS A 155 13.13 -11.10 9.99
CA LYS A 155 11.85 -10.50 9.60
C LYS A 155 11.14 -11.32 8.54
N ILE A 156 9.84 -11.47 8.67
CA ILE A 156 9.00 -12.08 7.64
C ILE A 156 8.35 -10.99 6.82
N CYS A 157 8.45 -11.08 5.49
CA CYS A 157 7.89 -10.13 4.54
C CYS A 157 7.01 -10.86 3.53
N VAL A 158 5.71 -10.91 3.76
CA VAL A 158 4.74 -11.52 2.84
C VAL A 158 4.10 -10.44 1.98
N ARG A 159 4.13 -10.59 0.66
CA ARG A 159 3.39 -9.70 -0.26
C ARG A 159 2.01 -10.29 -0.51
N THR A 160 0.98 -9.64 0.02
CA THR A 160 -0.42 -10.02 -0.23
C THR A 160 -0.87 -9.64 -1.63
N ASN A 161 -0.41 -8.49 -2.13
CA ASN A 161 -0.75 -7.97 -3.44
C ASN A 161 0.40 -7.07 -3.96
N SER A 162 0.33 -6.60 -5.20
CA SER A 162 1.28 -5.63 -5.79
C SER A 162 1.44 -4.36 -4.96
N LEU A 163 0.40 -3.95 -4.22
CA LEU A 163 0.35 -2.73 -3.41
C LEU A 163 0.48 -2.96 -1.91
N ILE A 164 0.20 -4.17 -1.42
CA ILE A 164 0.10 -4.45 0.03
C ILE A 164 1.16 -5.47 0.43
N LYS A 165 1.97 -5.08 1.40
CA LYS A 165 3.01 -5.91 2.01
C LYS A 165 2.72 -6.03 3.50
N VAL A 166 2.90 -7.22 4.04
CA VAL A 166 2.73 -7.53 5.45
C VAL A 166 4.10 -7.92 5.97
N ILE A 167 4.47 -7.32 7.10
CA ILE A 167 5.78 -7.50 7.70
C ILE A 167 5.57 -7.85 9.16
N ALA A 168 6.12 -8.98 9.59
CA ALA A 168 6.16 -9.36 10.99
C ALA A 168 7.61 -9.31 11.47
N THR A 169 7.88 -8.47 12.46
CA THR A 169 9.14 -8.45 13.22
C THR A 169 8.97 -9.23 14.52
N GLU A 170 9.88 -9.08 15.47
CA GLU A 170 9.80 -9.73 16.77
C GLU A 170 8.67 -9.12 17.62
N ASN A 171 8.53 -7.80 17.63
CA ASN A 171 7.53 -7.11 18.44
C ASN A 171 6.41 -6.45 17.63
N TRP A 172 6.56 -6.29 16.32
CA TRP A 172 5.61 -5.54 15.49
C TRP A 172 5.01 -6.37 14.38
N ILE A 173 3.73 -6.08 14.10
CA ILE A 173 3.03 -6.51 12.90
C ILE A 173 2.68 -5.24 12.12
N LEU A 174 3.20 -5.15 10.91
CA LEU A 174 3.10 -3.98 10.06
C LEU A 174 2.38 -4.37 8.77
N LYS A 175 1.25 -3.71 8.48
CA LYS A 175 0.59 -3.78 7.18
C LYS A 175 0.88 -2.52 6.40
N VAL A 176 1.72 -2.66 5.39
CA VAL A 176 2.16 -1.60 4.50
C VAL A 176 1.17 -1.47 3.35
N THR A 177 0.55 -0.29 3.24
CA THR A 177 -0.32 0.10 2.12
C THR A 177 0.30 1.26 1.34
N PRO A 178 -0.23 1.65 0.16
CA PRO A 178 0.35 2.74 -0.64
C PRO A 178 0.45 4.07 0.11
N PHE A 179 -0.54 4.39 0.95
CA PHE A 179 -0.64 5.70 1.62
C PHE A 179 -0.35 5.67 3.12
N THR A 180 -0.47 4.52 3.77
CA THR A 180 -0.23 4.41 5.21
C THR A 180 0.39 3.08 5.61
N VAL A 181 0.94 3.02 6.80
CA VAL A 181 1.41 1.81 7.45
C VAL A 181 0.56 1.62 8.69
N LEU A 182 -0.21 0.54 8.71
CA LEU A 182 -0.95 0.12 9.89
C LEU A 182 -0.01 -0.71 10.76
N THR A 183 0.01 -0.41 12.05
CA THR A 183 0.95 -1.00 12.99
C THR A 183 0.19 -1.57 14.17
N ALA A 184 0.62 -2.74 14.63
CA ALA A 184 0.17 -3.36 15.86
C ALA A 184 1.37 -3.93 16.59
N HIS A 185 1.42 -3.73 17.91
CA HIS A 185 2.43 -4.33 18.76
C HIS A 185 1.98 -5.74 19.16
N GLN A 186 2.84 -6.75 19.00
CA GLN A 186 2.50 -8.16 19.21
C GLN A 186 2.05 -8.45 20.64
N SER A 187 2.62 -7.79 21.66
CA SER A 187 2.18 -7.98 23.05
C SER A 187 0.72 -7.60 23.27
N ASP A 188 0.18 -6.70 22.45
CA ASP A 188 -1.16 -6.12 22.62
C ASP A 188 -2.09 -6.59 21.50
N ALA A 189 -1.60 -7.38 20.55
CA ALA A 189 -2.37 -7.85 19.41
C ALA A 189 -3.15 -9.13 19.74
N SER A 190 -4.36 -9.27 19.21
CA SER A 190 -5.07 -10.54 19.09
C SER A 190 -5.29 -10.83 17.62
N LEU A 191 -4.89 -12.04 17.20
CA LEU A 191 -5.03 -12.51 15.83
C LEU A 191 -6.17 -13.52 15.76
N VAL A 192 -7.14 -13.25 14.87
CA VAL A 192 -8.31 -14.11 14.67
C VAL A 192 -8.45 -14.41 13.18
N VAL A 193 -8.46 -15.68 12.79
CA VAL A 193 -8.73 -16.06 11.39
C VAL A 193 -10.22 -15.86 11.11
N GLN A 194 -10.59 -14.93 10.23
CA GLN A 194 -11.99 -14.69 9.89
C GLN A 194 -12.48 -15.61 8.76
N LYS A 195 -11.67 -15.80 7.73
CA LYS A 195 -12.06 -16.48 6.49
C LYS A 195 -10.88 -17.22 5.87
N ALA A 196 -11.17 -18.34 5.22
CA ALA A 196 -10.25 -19.07 4.36
C ALA A 196 -10.86 -19.22 2.97
N ASP A 197 -10.30 -18.52 1.99
CA ASP A 197 -10.76 -18.52 0.61
C ASP A 197 -9.86 -19.44 -0.20
N THR A 198 -10.43 -20.47 -0.83
CA THR A 198 -9.68 -21.39 -1.69
C THR A 198 -9.87 -20.99 -3.14
N HIS A 199 -8.78 -20.72 -3.87
CA HIS A 199 -8.83 -20.42 -5.29
C HIS A 199 -8.20 -21.58 -6.08
N GLN A 200 -8.99 -22.17 -6.98
CA GLN A 200 -8.55 -23.31 -7.80
C GLN A 200 -7.57 -22.91 -8.92
N ILE A 201 -7.51 -21.63 -9.26
CA ILE A 201 -6.59 -21.08 -10.26
C ILE A 201 -6.04 -19.77 -9.69
N SER A 202 -4.77 -19.80 -9.29
CA SER A 202 -3.99 -18.60 -8.94
C SER A 202 -3.14 -18.22 -10.15
N LEU A 203 -2.97 -16.91 -10.40
CA LEU A 203 -2.13 -16.38 -11.49
C LEU A 203 -0.65 -16.83 -11.39
N GLN A 204 -0.23 -17.39 -10.26
CA GLN A 204 1.16 -17.77 -9.98
C GLN A 204 1.40 -19.29 -9.91
N THR A 205 0.36 -20.11 -9.73
CA THR A 205 0.51 -21.56 -9.54
C THR A 205 -0.69 -22.31 -10.10
N THR A 206 -0.44 -23.35 -10.90
CA THR A 206 -1.46 -24.29 -11.42
C THR A 206 -2.05 -25.22 -10.36
N SER A 207 -1.67 -25.05 -9.08
CA SER A 207 -2.22 -25.76 -7.93
C SER A 207 -3.24 -24.90 -7.18
N GLU A 208 -4.19 -25.56 -6.49
CA GLU A 208 -5.12 -24.88 -5.58
C GLU A 208 -4.34 -24.09 -4.52
N THR A 209 -4.58 -22.78 -4.43
CA THR A 209 -3.97 -21.91 -3.40
C THR A 209 -5.05 -21.42 -2.46
N GLN A 210 -4.88 -21.70 -1.17
CA GLN A 210 -5.76 -21.19 -0.13
C GLN A 210 -5.18 -19.90 0.45
N TYR A 211 -6.01 -18.86 0.57
CA TYR A 211 -5.67 -17.63 1.24
C TYR A 211 -6.44 -17.50 2.55
N LEU A 212 -5.73 -17.12 3.60
CA LEU A 212 -6.29 -16.89 4.92
C LEU A 212 -6.41 -15.39 5.17
N SER A 213 -7.58 -14.96 5.62
CA SER A 213 -7.84 -13.60 6.09
C SER A 213 -7.80 -13.59 7.61
N ILE A 214 -6.73 -13.03 8.17
CA ILE A 214 -6.46 -12.91 9.60
C ILE A 214 -6.74 -11.47 10.03
N GLU A 215 -7.69 -11.28 10.94
CA GLU A 215 -7.92 -9.99 11.57
C GLU A 215 -6.94 -9.79 12.72
N VAL A 216 -6.21 -8.68 12.67
CA VAL A 216 -5.34 -8.21 13.75
C VAL A 216 -6.08 -7.11 14.50
N LYS A 217 -6.44 -7.39 15.75
CA LYS A 217 -7.01 -6.40 16.67
C LYS A 217 -5.92 -5.97 17.66
N SER A 218 -5.81 -4.67 17.91
CA SER A 218 -4.95 -4.15 18.96
C SER A 218 -5.76 -3.92 20.22
N GLY A 219 -5.22 -4.27 21.38
CA GLY A 219 -5.82 -4.01 22.70
C GLY A 219 -5.77 -2.53 23.11
N ARG A 220 -5.03 -1.68 22.39
CA ARG A 220 -4.96 -0.23 22.67
C ARG A 220 -6.14 0.52 22.07
N GLN A 221 -6.67 1.47 22.84
CA GLN A 221 -7.73 2.37 22.38
C GLN A 221 -7.23 3.22 21.19
N ASN A 222 -8.11 3.49 20.23
CA ASN A 222 -7.87 4.27 19.01
C ASN A 222 -6.96 3.61 17.95
N VAL A 223 -6.61 2.33 18.07
CA VAL A 223 -5.94 1.58 16.99
C VAL A 223 -6.98 0.77 16.22
N ASP A 224 -7.14 1.08 14.94
CA ASP A 224 -8.09 0.38 14.07
C ASP A 224 -7.64 -1.05 13.80
N SER A 225 -8.57 -2.01 13.83
CA SER A 225 -8.28 -3.38 13.43
C SER A 225 -8.03 -3.45 11.93
N PHE A 226 -7.15 -4.37 11.52
CA PHE A 226 -6.87 -4.56 10.10
C PHE A 226 -6.76 -6.03 9.74
N VAL A 227 -7.22 -6.35 8.53
CA VAL A 227 -7.18 -7.71 8.00
C VAL A 227 -5.91 -7.89 7.17
N ILE A 228 -5.16 -8.94 7.49
CA ILE A 228 -4.03 -9.45 6.74
C ILE A 228 -4.53 -10.62 5.90
N ARG A 229 -4.15 -10.65 4.62
CA ARG A 229 -4.40 -11.82 3.77
C ARG A 229 -3.06 -12.48 3.44
N ILE A 230 -2.90 -13.76 3.77
CA ILE A 230 -1.68 -14.53 3.50
C ILE A 230 -2.02 -15.84 2.79
N ASN A 231 -1.05 -16.39 2.06
CA ASN A 231 -1.17 -17.74 1.52
C ASN A 231 -1.08 -18.75 2.67
N ALA A 232 -1.81 -19.85 2.57
CA ALA A 232 -1.71 -20.98 3.50
C ALA A 232 -0.29 -21.57 3.55
N SER A 233 0.49 -21.49 2.47
CA SER A 233 1.91 -21.90 2.49
C SER A 233 2.76 -21.07 3.46
N ASP A 234 2.50 -19.77 3.52
CA ASP A 234 3.30 -18.81 4.29
C ASP A 234 2.71 -18.63 5.71
N PHE A 235 1.60 -19.31 6.02
CA PHE A 235 0.94 -19.26 7.32
C PHE A 235 1.83 -19.83 8.41
N LYS A 236 2.51 -20.94 8.14
CA LYS A 236 3.37 -21.60 9.13
C LYS A 236 4.55 -20.73 9.52
N ASP A 237 5.21 -20.11 8.54
CA ASP A 237 6.29 -19.17 8.79
C ASP A 237 5.81 -18.00 9.67
N LEU A 238 4.60 -17.49 9.39
CA LEU A 238 4.00 -16.43 10.20
C LEU A 238 3.64 -16.91 11.62
N GLU A 239 3.07 -18.10 11.76
CA GLU A 239 2.71 -18.71 13.05
C GLU A 239 3.96 -18.94 13.91
N ASP A 240 5.02 -19.49 13.33
CA ASP A 240 6.30 -19.74 14.01
C ASP A 240 6.97 -18.45 14.51
N ARG A 241 6.63 -17.29 13.92
CA ARG A 241 7.22 -16.00 14.26
C ARG A 241 6.38 -15.16 15.21
N ILE A 242 5.06 -15.26 15.16
CA ILE A 242 4.22 -14.46 16.06
C ILE A 242 4.23 -15.12 17.44
N ALA A 243 4.65 -14.37 18.46
CA ALA A 243 4.71 -14.88 19.83
C ALA A 243 3.33 -15.17 20.47
N ARG A 244 2.23 -14.83 19.79
CA ARG A 244 0.85 -15.01 20.27
C ARG A 244 0.08 -15.99 19.41
N ASP A 245 -0.69 -16.84 20.07
CA ASP A 245 -1.56 -17.81 19.41
C ASP A 245 -2.55 -17.12 18.46
N ILE A 246 -2.55 -17.60 17.21
CA ILE A 246 -3.55 -17.22 16.21
C ILE A 246 -4.81 -18.04 16.52
N THR A 247 -5.87 -17.38 16.95
CA THR A 247 -7.14 -18.06 17.21
C THR A 247 -7.81 -18.43 15.89
N ILE A 248 -7.91 -19.73 15.63
CA ILE A 248 -8.62 -20.29 14.47
C ILE A 248 -10.02 -20.69 14.94
N PRO A 249 -11.08 -19.93 14.60
CA PRO A 249 -12.43 -20.32 14.95
C PRO A 249 -12.84 -21.59 14.19
N ALA A 250 -13.61 -22.46 14.85
CA ALA A 250 -13.99 -23.79 14.36
C ALA A 250 -14.81 -23.79 13.04
N ASN A 251 -15.26 -22.62 12.58
CA ASN A 251 -15.98 -22.44 11.33
C ASN A 251 -15.06 -22.28 10.10
N VAL A 252 -13.74 -22.16 10.29
CA VAL A 252 -12.77 -22.01 9.19
C VAL A 252 -12.14 -23.36 8.86
N LYS A 253 -12.42 -23.88 7.66
CA LYS A 253 -11.78 -25.09 7.13
C LYS A 253 -10.40 -24.75 6.58
N PHE A 254 -9.37 -24.93 7.40
CA PHE A 254 -7.98 -24.86 6.96
C PHE A 254 -7.58 -26.18 6.30
N HIS A 255 -7.21 -26.15 5.02
CA HIS A 255 -6.61 -27.31 4.37
C HIS A 255 -5.11 -27.26 4.65
N LYS A 256 -4.66 -27.99 5.68
CA LYS A 256 -3.23 -28.26 5.86
C LYS A 256 -2.70 -28.88 4.56
N THR A 257 -1.56 -28.40 4.10
CA THR A 257 -0.90 -28.94 2.91
C THR A 257 -0.71 -30.44 3.09
N VAL A 258 -0.85 -31.21 2.01
CA VAL A 258 -0.89 -32.69 2.03
C VAL A 258 0.34 -33.30 2.76
N MET A 259 1.49 -32.62 2.76
CA MET A 259 2.70 -33.02 3.49
C MET A 259 2.52 -33.02 5.03
N GLU A 260 1.62 -32.22 5.59
CA GLU A 260 1.31 -32.20 7.03
C GLU A 260 0.22 -33.19 7.43
N GLN A 261 -0.48 -33.81 6.46
CA GLN A 261 -1.41 -34.92 6.73
C GLN A 261 -0.72 -36.29 6.84
N PHE A 262 0.57 -36.38 6.48
CA PHE A 262 1.35 -37.62 6.47
C PHE A 262 2.44 -37.69 7.56
N VAL A 263 2.43 -36.79 8.54
CA VAL A 263 3.28 -36.88 9.76
C VAL A 263 2.43 -37.22 10.97
#